data_AF-A0A3D2R0D9-F1
#
_entry.id   AF-A0A3D2R0D9-F1
#
_cell.length_a   1.000
_cell.length_b   1.000
_cell.length_c   1.000
_cell.angle_alpha   90.00
_cell.angle_beta   90.00
_cell.angle_gamma   90.00
#
_symmetry.space_group_name_H-M   'P 1'
#
loop_
_entity.id
_entity.type
_entity.pdbx_description
1 polymer ?
#
loop_
_entity_poly.entity_id
_entity_poly.type
_entity_poly.pdbx_seq_one_letter_code
_entity_poly.pdbx_strand_id
1 'polypeptide(L)'
;TDTSFITAWSNDFGFEGIFQRQVETLGNAGDTLIAYSTSGSSKNICMAAETAKSKGINVIAFAGNHKNMAIDPLADIVFKSPAIQTPLIQEIHTIAGHEICSNVERIVFNFQ
;
A
#
# COMPACT_ATOMS: atom_id res chain seq x y z
N THR A 1 5.43 -3.68 -13.70
CA THR A 1 4.44 -2.58 -13.65
C THR A 1 3.61 -2.63 -14.92
N ASP A 2 2.31 -2.33 -14.84
CA ASP A 2 1.41 -2.33 -16.01
C ASP A 2 0.95 -0.90 -16.33
N THR A 3 1.79 -0.18 -17.07
CA THR A 3 1.54 1.23 -17.41
C THR A 3 0.43 1.40 -18.43
N SER A 4 0.25 0.41 -19.33
CA SER A 4 -0.88 0.34 -20.27
C SER A 4 -2.22 0.31 -19.56
N PHE A 5 -2.35 -0.52 -18.53
CA PHE A 5 -3.56 -0.58 -17.73
C PHE A 5 -3.83 0.74 -16.99
N ILE A 6 -2.79 1.32 -16.38
CA ILE A 6 -2.95 2.58 -15.62
C ILE A 6 -3.51 3.67 -16.52
N THR A 7 -2.96 3.87 -17.72
CA THR A 7 -3.43 4.93 -18.62
C THR A 7 -4.81 4.63 -19.20
N ALA A 8 -5.06 3.40 -19.65
CA ALA A 8 -6.36 3.02 -20.22
C ALA A 8 -7.48 3.12 -19.18
N TRP A 9 -7.28 2.55 -17.99
CA TRP A 9 -8.28 2.60 -16.92
C TRP A 9 -8.56 4.02 -16.45
N SER A 10 -7.49 4.81 -16.26
CA SER A 10 -7.65 6.19 -15.80
C SER A 10 -8.38 7.06 -16.82
N ASN A 11 -8.18 6.80 -18.12
CA ASN A 11 -8.87 7.51 -19.19
C ASN A 11 -10.38 7.22 -19.20
N ASP A 12 -10.77 5.96 -19.00
CA ASP A 12 -12.15 5.52 -19.17
C ASP A 12 -12.98 5.60 -17.86
N PHE A 13 -12.33 5.38 -16.70
CA PHE A 13 -13.00 5.20 -15.40
C PHE A 13 -12.48 6.13 -14.30
N GLY A 14 -11.47 6.95 -14.58
CA GLY A 14 -10.83 7.82 -13.59
C GLY A 14 -9.69 7.16 -12.83
N PHE A 15 -8.81 7.99 -12.28
CA PHE A 15 -7.56 7.56 -11.66
C PHE A 15 -7.76 6.90 -10.29
N GLU A 16 -8.87 7.19 -9.61
CA GLU A 16 -9.17 6.68 -8.28
C GLU A 16 -9.36 5.15 -8.25
N GLY A 17 -9.85 4.54 -9.32
CA GLY A 17 -10.13 3.09 -9.35
C GLY A 17 -8.95 2.19 -9.76
N ILE A 18 -7.80 2.75 -10.14
CA ILE A 18 -6.74 1.98 -10.84
C ILE A 18 -6.24 0.78 -10.01
N PHE A 19 -5.98 0.98 -8.73
CA PHE A 19 -5.40 -0.08 -7.88
C PHE A 19 -6.48 -1.01 -7.34
N GLN A 20 -7.68 -0.48 -7.05
CA GLN A 20 -8.85 -1.31 -6.73
C GLN A 20 -9.04 -2.38 -7.80
N ARG A 21 -9.07 -1.99 -9.08
CA ARG A 21 -9.32 -2.95 -10.16
C ARG A 21 -8.25 -4.03 -10.26
N GLN A 22 -6.99 -3.68 -10.00
CA GLN A 22 -5.90 -4.65 -9.96
C GLN A 22 -6.06 -5.64 -8.80
N VAL A 23 -6.41 -5.16 -7.60
CA VAL A 23 -6.67 -6.02 -6.43
C VAL A 23 -7.90 -6.92 -6.65
N GLU A 24 -8.97 -6.40 -7.25
CA GLU A 24 -10.16 -7.17 -7.62
C GLU A 24 -9.82 -8.35 -8.54
N THR A 25 -8.90 -8.14 -9.48
CA THR A 25 -8.61 -9.11 -10.54
C THR A 25 -7.51 -10.09 -10.14
N LEU A 26 -6.45 -9.60 -9.48
CA LEU A 26 -5.24 -10.38 -9.23
C LEU A 26 -5.17 -10.95 -7.80
N GLY A 27 -5.77 -10.28 -6.82
CA GLY A 27 -5.61 -10.65 -5.41
C GLY A 27 -6.50 -11.82 -4.98
N ASN A 28 -6.00 -12.65 -4.08
CA ASN A 28 -6.70 -13.79 -3.49
C ASN A 28 -6.64 -13.76 -1.97
N ALA A 29 -7.61 -14.38 -1.30
CA ALA A 29 -7.60 -14.50 0.15
C ALA A 29 -6.27 -15.14 0.64
N GLY A 30 -5.67 -14.53 1.66
CA GLY A 30 -4.33 -14.91 2.15
C GLY A 30 -3.17 -14.11 1.54
N ASP A 31 -3.39 -13.38 0.45
CA ASP A 31 -2.41 -12.43 -0.07
C ASP A 31 -2.23 -11.24 0.89
N THR A 32 -1.20 -10.43 0.66
CA THR A 32 -0.95 -9.18 1.38
C THR A 32 -0.81 -8.01 0.41
N LEU A 33 -1.61 -6.96 0.62
CA LEU A 33 -1.46 -5.66 -0.03
C LEU A 33 -0.53 -4.76 0.81
N ILE A 34 0.57 -4.32 0.21
CA ILE A 34 1.43 -3.27 0.77
C ILE A 34 1.05 -1.92 0.15
N ALA A 35 0.40 -1.07 0.93
CA ALA A 35 -0.19 0.19 0.50
C ALA A 35 0.69 1.39 0.91
N TYR A 36 1.21 2.15 -0.06
CA TYR A 36 1.99 3.36 0.22
C TYR A 36 1.17 4.63 -0.01
N SER A 37 1.03 5.47 1.01
CA SER A 37 0.41 6.79 0.90
C SER A 37 0.94 7.71 1.98
N THR A 38 1.78 8.70 1.63
CA THR A 38 2.35 9.61 2.63
C THR A 38 1.27 10.39 3.40
N SER A 39 0.18 10.76 2.73
CA SER A 39 -0.97 11.41 3.37
C SER A 39 -1.87 10.45 4.16
N GLY A 40 -1.78 9.14 3.90
CA GLY A 40 -2.70 8.13 4.41
C GLY A 40 -4.13 8.24 3.88
N SER A 41 -4.37 9.09 2.87
CA SER A 41 -5.71 9.43 2.38
C SER A 41 -5.78 9.52 0.85
N SER A 42 -4.78 8.96 0.13
CA SER A 42 -4.85 8.85 -1.33
C SER A 42 -6.04 7.96 -1.71
N LYS A 43 -7.04 8.52 -2.43
CA LYS A 43 -8.28 7.81 -2.78
C LYS A 43 -8.02 6.48 -3.48
N ASN A 44 -7.10 6.47 -4.45
CA ASN A 44 -6.74 5.26 -5.19
C ASN A 44 -6.14 4.15 -4.33
N ILE A 45 -5.43 4.51 -3.25
CA ILE A 45 -4.89 3.56 -2.29
C ILE A 45 -5.98 3.08 -1.32
N CYS A 46 -6.83 3.99 -0.84
CA CYS A 46 -7.91 3.64 0.09
C CYS A 46 -8.93 2.70 -0.56
N MET A 47 -9.32 2.95 -1.82
CA MET A 47 -10.22 2.07 -2.56
C MET A 47 -9.61 0.67 -2.75
N ALA A 48 -8.31 0.58 -3.04
CA ALA A 48 -7.62 -0.71 -3.12
C ALA A 48 -7.57 -1.46 -1.78
N ALA A 49 -7.33 -0.74 -0.68
CA ALA A 49 -7.32 -1.33 0.66
C ALA A 49 -8.72 -1.82 1.09
N GLU A 50 -9.77 -1.09 0.75
CA GLU A 50 -11.15 -1.50 0.99
C GLU A 50 -11.49 -2.80 0.23
N THR A 51 -11.13 -2.89 -1.05
CA THR A 51 -11.27 -4.11 -1.85
C THR A 51 -10.43 -5.27 -1.30
N ALA A 52 -9.20 -5.01 -0.88
CA ALA A 52 -8.34 -6.04 -0.29
C ALA A 52 -9.01 -6.65 0.95
N LYS A 53 -9.48 -5.80 1.86
CA LYS A 53 -10.16 -6.22 3.08
C LYS A 53 -11.43 -7.04 2.79
N SER A 54 -12.25 -6.64 1.82
CA SER A 54 -13.45 -7.39 1.45
C SER A 54 -13.14 -8.76 0.82
N LYS A 55 -11.95 -8.93 0.24
CA LYS A 55 -11.46 -10.20 -0.34
C LYS A 55 -10.66 -11.08 0.64
N GLY A 56 -10.52 -10.68 1.90
CA GLY A 56 -9.70 -11.41 2.88
C GLY A 56 -8.19 -11.34 2.58
N ILE A 57 -7.76 -10.24 1.96
CA ILE A 57 -6.35 -9.90 1.72
C ILE A 57 -5.91 -9.01 2.88
N ASN A 58 -4.78 -9.33 3.51
CA ASN A 58 -4.22 -8.52 4.58
C ASN A 58 -3.71 -7.19 4.02
N VAL A 59 -3.88 -6.09 4.76
CA VAL A 59 -3.46 -4.75 4.34
C VAL A 59 -2.42 -4.20 5.31
N ILE A 60 -1.21 -3.97 4.80
CA ILE A 60 -0.14 -3.26 5.50
C ILE A 60 0.04 -1.90 4.84
N ALA A 61 -0.20 -0.81 5.58
CA ALA A 61 -0.10 0.54 5.08
C ALA A 61 1.17 1.25 5.57
N PHE A 62 1.88 1.89 4.64
CA PHE A 62 2.97 2.82 4.87
C PHE A 62 2.45 4.24 4.71
N ALA A 63 2.37 4.96 5.83
CA ALA A 63 1.81 6.31 5.86
C ALA A 63 2.70 7.31 6.62
N GLY A 64 2.39 8.60 6.50
CA GLY A 64 2.91 9.62 7.40
C GLY A 64 2.21 9.60 8.76
N ASN A 65 2.47 10.60 9.59
CA ASN A 65 1.80 10.78 10.87
C ASN A 65 0.78 11.93 10.83
N HIS A 66 -0.18 11.85 9.92
CA HIS A 66 -1.25 12.83 9.80
C HIS A 66 -2.45 12.47 10.68
N LYS A 67 -3.27 13.46 11.02
CA LYS A 67 -4.54 13.23 11.72
C LYS A 67 -5.60 12.73 10.73
N ASN A 68 -6.48 11.84 11.19
CA ASN A 68 -7.64 11.35 10.45
C ASN A 68 -7.30 10.74 9.07
N MET A 69 -6.29 9.88 9.02
CA MET A 69 -5.91 9.21 7.78
C MET A 69 -6.99 8.20 7.39
N ALA A 70 -7.47 8.27 6.14
CA ALA A 70 -8.55 7.41 5.67
C ALA A 70 -8.14 5.93 5.60
N ILE A 71 -6.83 5.64 5.58
CA ILE A 71 -6.29 4.27 5.58
C ILE A 71 -6.35 3.60 6.97
N ASP A 72 -6.43 4.36 8.07
CA ASP A 72 -6.39 3.83 9.45
C ASP A 72 -7.43 2.71 9.70
N PRO A 73 -8.72 2.83 9.31
CA PRO A 73 -9.69 1.74 9.50
C PRO A 73 -9.62 0.63 8.44
N LEU A 74 -8.86 0.85 7.34
CA LEU A 74 -8.78 -0.05 6.20
C LEU A 74 -7.58 -1.00 6.29
N ALA A 75 -6.54 -0.61 7.01
CA ALA A 75 -5.33 -1.42 7.19
C ALA A 75 -5.38 -2.29 8.46
N ASP A 76 -4.76 -3.47 8.39
CA ASP A 76 -4.52 -4.32 9.55
C ASP A 76 -3.30 -3.83 10.35
N ILE A 77 -2.30 -3.30 9.65
CA ILE A 77 -1.10 -2.69 10.23
C ILE A 77 -0.81 -1.37 9.52
N VAL A 78 -0.55 -0.31 10.28
CA VAL A 78 -0.09 0.98 9.73
C VAL A 78 1.29 1.32 10.26
N PHE A 79 2.29 1.27 9.39
CA PHE A 79 3.61 1.83 9.64
C PHE A 79 3.57 3.35 9.43
N LYS A 80 3.42 4.08 10.53
CA LYS A 80 3.39 5.55 10.54
C LYS A 80 4.81 6.09 10.64
N SER A 81 5.29 6.73 9.57
CA SER A 81 6.52 7.52 9.62
C SER A 81 6.35 8.64 10.66
N PRO A 82 7.33 8.89 11.53
CA PRO A 82 7.25 9.97 12.53
C PRO A 82 7.24 11.37 11.89
N ALA A 83 7.56 11.48 10.60
CA ALA A 83 7.54 12.75 9.86
C ALA A 83 6.16 13.09 9.30
N ILE A 84 5.97 14.38 8.96
CA ILE A 84 4.77 14.90 8.29
C ILE A 84 5.08 15.50 6.91
N GLN A 85 6.37 15.60 6.54
CA GLN A 85 6.82 16.10 5.25
C GLN A 85 7.01 14.93 4.29
N THR A 86 6.34 14.97 3.13
CA THR A 86 6.38 13.89 2.13
C THR A 86 7.78 13.36 1.80
N PRO A 87 8.83 14.19 1.57
CA PRO A 87 10.15 13.68 1.25
C PRO A 87 10.75 12.81 2.37
N LEU A 88 10.67 13.27 3.62
CA LEU A 88 11.17 12.52 4.79
C LEU A 88 10.36 11.23 5.02
N ILE A 89 9.05 11.29 4.79
CA ILE A 89 8.19 10.10 4.87
C ILE A 89 8.65 9.06 3.85
N GLN A 90 8.92 9.47 2.60
CA GLN A 90 9.38 8.58 1.54
C GLN A 90 10.75 7.96 1.84
N GLU A 91 11.71 8.74 2.35
CA GLU A 91 13.03 8.22 2.77
C GLU A 91 12.90 7.13 3.84
N ILE A 92 12.07 7.37 4.85
CA ILE A 92 11.80 6.42 5.94
C ILE A 92 11.10 5.16 5.41
N HIS A 93 10.14 5.32 4.50
CA HIS A 93 9.46 4.20 3.83
C HIS A 93 10.44 3.33 3.03
N THR A 94 11.40 3.93 2.33
CA THR A 94 12.46 3.18 1.61
C THR A 94 13.34 2.38 2.58
N ILE A 95 13.77 2.98 3.69
CA ILE A 95 14.57 2.27 4.71
C ILE A 95 13.79 1.08 5.29
N ALA A 96 12.53 1.30 5.65
CA ALA A 96 11.68 0.24 6.18
C ALA A 96 11.43 -0.88 5.15
N GLY A 97 11.25 -0.53 3.86
CA GLY A 97 11.15 -1.49 2.77
C GLY A 97 12.41 -2.36 2.63
N HIS A 98 13.60 -1.75 2.70
CA HIS A 98 14.86 -2.50 2.70
C HIS A 98 14.97 -3.47 3.88
N GLU A 99 14.55 -3.03 5.08
CA GLU A 99 14.62 -3.89 6.26
C GLU A 99 13.61 -5.05 6.21
N ILE A 100 12.43 -4.84 5.63
CA ILE A 100 11.50 -5.93 5.36
C ILE A 100 12.13 -6.96 4.42
N CYS A 101 12.73 -6.51 3.30
CA CYS A 101 13.42 -7.42 2.39
C CYS A 101 14.53 -8.19 3.12
N SER A 102 15.36 -7.53 3.92
CA SER A 102 16.43 -8.18 4.68
C SER A 102 15.88 -9.22 5.68
N ASN A 103 14.78 -8.92 6.37
CA ASN A 103 14.16 -9.86 7.29
C ASN A 103 13.50 -11.04 6.57
N VAL A 104 12.85 -10.81 5.43
CA VAL A 104 12.32 -11.91 4.60
C VAL A 104 13.45 -12.84 4.15
N GLU A 105 14.57 -12.29 3.70
CA GLU A 105 15.74 -13.08 3.31
C GLU A 105 16.29 -13.93 4.47
N ARG A 106 16.43 -13.33 5.66
CA ARG A 106 16.85 -14.03 6.89
C ARG A 106 15.91 -15.17 7.26
N ILE A 107 14.60 -14.92 7.23
CA ILE A 107 13.59 -15.87 7.69
C ILE A 107 13.39 -17.02 6.69
N VAL A 108 13.34 -16.70 5.40
CA VAL A 108 13.01 -17.68 4.35
C VAL A 108 14.25 -18.46 3.91
N PHE A 109 15.41 -17.83 3.85
CA PHE A 109 16.61 -18.42 3.26
C PHE A 109 17.79 -18.59 4.24
N ASN A 110 17.62 -18.25 5.53
CA ASN A 110 18.70 -18.24 6.52
C ASN A 110 19.91 -17.40 6.08
N PHE A 111 19.65 -16.33 5.32
CA PHE A 111 20.67 -15.35 4.95
C PHE A 111 21.21 -14.67 6.21
N GLN A 112 22.54 -14.56 6.38
CA GLN A 112 23.15 -13.95 7.57
C GLN A 112 23.33 -12.44 7.41
#